data_AF-A0A2T2VMC5-F1
#
_entry.id   AF-A0A2T2VMC5-F1
#
_cell.length_a   1.000
_cell.length_b   1.000
_cell.length_c   1.000
_cell.angle_alpha   90.00
_cell.angle_beta   90.00
_cell.angle_gamma   90.00
#
_symmetry.space_group_name_H-M   'P 1'
#
loop_
_entity.id
_entity.type
_entity.pdbx_description
1 polymer ?
#
loop_
_entity_poly.entity_id
_entity_poly.type
_entity_poly.pdbx_seq_one_letter_code
_entity_poly.pdbx_strand_id
1 'polypeptide(L)'
;SHDLVIGLIAGGDGAIRKAVENAEDDSNGAWKDLLKYEITNLDTVVGIAASGTTPYVIGGIEAANKFGLLTGCITCNAGSLLGQAAQHEIAVVVGPEFLTGSTRMKSGTAQKMVLNMITTTAMIKLGRVKGNKMVDMQLSNDKLVGRGTRMVAEELGIEQELAKKLLLKHGSVRAAVDSFNNECK
;
A
#
# COMPACT_ATOMS: atom_id res chain seq x y z
N SER A 1 12.68 1.69 4.59
CA SER A 1 12.81 0.63 3.57
C SER A 1 11.68 0.81 2.57
N HIS A 2 11.96 0.63 1.29
CA HIS A 2 10.96 0.70 0.21
C HIS A 2 10.27 -0.66 0.00
N ASP A 3 10.61 -1.65 0.84
CA ASP A 3 10.29 -3.07 0.61
C ASP A 3 9.09 -3.53 1.45
N LEU A 4 8.52 -2.65 2.29
CA LEU A 4 7.39 -2.98 3.15
C LEU A 4 6.07 -3.11 2.37
N VAL A 5 5.92 -2.38 1.28
CA VAL A 5 4.74 -2.44 0.39
C VAL A 5 5.23 -2.35 -1.04
N ILE A 6 5.07 -3.42 -1.80
CA ILE A 6 5.58 -3.56 -3.16
C ILE A 6 4.40 -3.71 -4.13
N GLY A 7 4.43 -2.95 -5.22
CA GLY A 7 3.45 -3.07 -6.31
C GLY A 7 4.05 -3.84 -7.47
N LEU A 8 3.36 -4.89 -7.92
CA LEU A 8 3.71 -5.66 -9.12
C LEU A 8 2.64 -5.46 -10.19
N ILE A 9 3.05 -5.46 -11.45
CA ILE A 9 2.18 -5.33 -12.60
C ILE A 9 2.58 -6.33 -13.67
N ALA A 10 1.58 -6.98 -14.29
CA ALA A 10 1.81 -7.88 -15.40
C ALA A 10 2.58 -7.17 -16.52
N GLY A 11 3.66 -7.77 -17.01
CA GLY A 11 4.56 -7.18 -18.01
C GLY A 11 5.66 -6.27 -17.44
N GLY A 12 5.73 -6.11 -16.12
CA GLY A 12 6.80 -5.38 -15.42
C GLY A 12 6.72 -3.85 -15.57
N ASP A 13 7.77 -3.14 -15.15
CA ASP A 13 7.78 -1.66 -15.05
C ASP A 13 7.41 -0.93 -16.34
N GLY A 14 7.72 -1.51 -17.51
CA GLY A 14 7.32 -0.95 -18.81
C GLY A 14 5.79 -0.79 -18.94
N ALA A 15 5.03 -1.70 -18.33
CA ALA A 15 3.56 -1.72 -18.34
C ALA A 15 2.92 -0.50 -17.67
N ILE A 16 3.67 0.21 -16.82
CA ILE A 16 3.18 1.43 -16.14
C ILE A 16 2.83 2.54 -17.15
N ARG A 17 3.58 2.61 -18.26
CA ARG A 17 3.40 3.66 -19.28
C ARG A 17 2.76 3.16 -20.56
N LYS A 18 2.98 1.89 -20.91
CA LYS A 18 2.50 1.29 -22.15
C LYS A 18 2.00 -0.11 -21.85
N ALA A 19 0.74 -0.38 -22.14
CA ALA A 19 0.18 -1.72 -21.99
C ALA A 19 1.04 -2.75 -22.75
N VAL A 20 1.27 -3.90 -22.13
CA VAL A 20 2.01 -5.02 -22.72
C VAL A 20 0.97 -6.07 -23.13
N GLU A 21 0.91 -6.40 -24.41
CA GLU A 21 -0.04 -7.38 -24.93
C GLU A 21 0.17 -8.76 -24.29
N ASN A 22 -0.94 -9.44 -23.98
CA ASN A 22 -1.02 -10.80 -23.41
C ASN A 22 -0.31 -11.00 -22.05
N ALA A 23 0.21 -9.94 -21.42
CA ALA A 23 0.86 -10.07 -20.12
C ALA A 23 -0.13 -10.50 -19.02
N GLU A 24 -1.40 -10.09 -19.13
CA GLU A 24 -2.45 -10.43 -18.18
C GLU A 24 -2.96 -11.88 -18.30
N ASP A 25 -2.65 -12.54 -19.41
CA ASP A 25 -3.08 -13.91 -19.73
C ASP A 25 -2.08 -14.98 -19.26
N ASP A 26 -0.86 -14.61 -18.84
CA ASP A 26 0.13 -15.56 -18.28
C ASP A 26 -0.19 -15.89 -16.82
N SER A 27 -0.88 -17.01 -16.61
CA SER A 27 -1.18 -17.55 -15.27
C SER A 27 0.05 -17.82 -14.38
N ASN A 28 1.24 -18.02 -14.95
CA ASN A 28 2.46 -18.24 -14.17
C ASN A 28 3.26 -16.95 -13.93
N GLY A 29 2.89 -15.85 -14.59
CA GLY A 29 3.65 -14.61 -14.60
C GLY A 29 3.79 -14.01 -13.20
N ALA A 30 2.68 -13.90 -12.46
CA ALA A 30 2.69 -13.28 -11.13
C ALA A 30 3.57 -14.04 -10.14
N TRP A 31 3.56 -15.37 -10.17
CA TRP A 31 4.40 -16.17 -9.28
C TRP A 31 5.89 -15.98 -9.59
N LYS A 32 6.27 -15.96 -10.88
CA LYS A 32 7.65 -15.66 -11.29
C LYS A 32 8.09 -14.27 -10.83
N ASP A 33 7.20 -13.28 -10.90
CA ASP A 33 7.50 -11.92 -10.46
C ASP A 33 7.63 -11.82 -8.93
N LEU A 34 6.77 -12.50 -8.18
CA LEU A 34 6.83 -12.58 -6.71
C LEU A 34 8.14 -13.21 -6.22
N LEU A 35 8.61 -14.28 -6.85
CA LEU A 35 9.84 -14.98 -6.45
C LEU A 35 11.10 -14.11 -6.52
N LYS A 36 11.09 -13.01 -7.29
CA LYS A 36 12.21 -12.05 -7.37
C LYS A 36 12.43 -11.27 -6.07
N TYR A 37 11.45 -11.29 -5.17
CA TYR A 37 11.46 -10.53 -3.91
C TYR A 37 11.71 -11.40 -2.67
N GLU A 38 12.19 -12.64 -2.86
CA GLU A 38 12.52 -13.56 -1.75
C GLU A 38 11.36 -13.74 -0.75
N ILE A 39 10.13 -13.81 -1.28
CA ILE A 39 8.90 -13.89 -0.47
C ILE A 39 8.91 -15.07 0.51
N THR A 40 8.36 -14.82 1.69
CA THR A 40 8.27 -15.76 2.81
C THR A 40 6.82 -15.95 3.24
N ASN A 41 6.57 -16.87 4.17
CA ASN A 41 5.25 -17.06 4.78
C ASN A 41 4.81 -15.90 5.71
N LEU A 42 5.68 -14.92 5.96
CA LEU A 42 5.33 -13.70 6.69
C LEU A 42 4.79 -12.60 5.77
N ASP A 43 4.90 -12.78 4.46
CA ASP A 43 4.40 -11.85 3.46
C ASP A 43 2.92 -12.09 3.15
N THR A 44 2.26 -11.06 2.63
CA THR A 44 0.85 -11.09 2.24
C THR A 44 0.71 -10.67 0.78
N VAL A 45 -0.06 -11.43 0.00
CA VAL A 45 -0.31 -11.12 -1.42
C VAL A 45 -1.75 -10.65 -1.59
N VAL A 46 -1.92 -9.49 -2.24
CA VAL A 46 -3.23 -8.94 -2.58
C VAL A 46 -3.40 -8.89 -4.10
N GLY A 47 -4.27 -9.74 -4.63
CA GLY A 47 -4.58 -9.81 -6.06
C GLY A 47 -5.60 -8.75 -6.46
N ILE A 48 -5.37 -8.02 -7.56
CA ILE A 48 -6.23 -6.91 -7.97
C ILE A 48 -6.69 -7.13 -9.41
N ALA A 49 -7.97 -7.39 -9.61
CA ALA A 49 -8.57 -7.48 -10.94
C ALA A 49 -10.03 -7.07 -10.89
N ALA A 50 -10.40 -6.00 -11.62
CA ALA A 50 -11.78 -5.51 -11.63
C ALA A 50 -12.77 -6.57 -12.15
N SER A 51 -12.38 -7.27 -13.22
CA SER A 51 -13.15 -8.40 -13.79
C SER A 51 -13.24 -9.59 -12.82
N GLY A 52 -12.20 -9.79 -12.00
CA GLY A 52 -12.03 -10.97 -11.17
C GLY A 52 -11.73 -12.25 -11.96
N THR A 53 -11.37 -12.14 -13.25
CA THR A 53 -11.10 -13.27 -14.14
C THR A 53 -9.69 -13.26 -14.74
N THR A 54 -8.85 -12.27 -14.41
CA THR A 54 -7.52 -12.09 -15.00
C THR A 54 -6.56 -13.24 -14.62
N PRO A 55 -6.08 -14.06 -15.59
CA PRO A 55 -5.26 -15.24 -15.32
C PRO A 55 -3.98 -14.97 -14.53
N TYR A 56 -3.24 -13.89 -14.87
CA TYR A 56 -2.01 -13.50 -14.15
C TYR A 56 -2.25 -13.36 -12.64
N VAL A 57 -3.35 -12.70 -12.26
CA VAL A 57 -3.67 -12.44 -10.86
C VAL A 57 -4.14 -13.70 -10.14
N ILE A 58 -5.01 -14.49 -10.81
CA ILE A 58 -5.54 -15.73 -10.24
C ILE A 58 -4.41 -16.73 -9.99
N GLY A 59 -3.56 -16.98 -11.00
CA GLY A 59 -2.46 -17.92 -10.86
C GLY A 59 -1.43 -17.49 -9.80
N GLY A 60 -1.20 -16.17 -9.65
CA GLY A 60 -0.40 -15.63 -8.56
C GLY A 60 -0.98 -15.93 -7.17
N ILE A 61 -2.29 -15.74 -6.98
CA ILE A 61 -2.98 -16.01 -5.71
C ILE A 61 -3.01 -17.51 -5.41
N GLU A 62 -3.31 -18.35 -6.39
CA GLU A 62 -3.31 -19.81 -6.22
C GLU A 62 -1.91 -20.34 -5.84
N ALA A 63 -0.86 -19.82 -6.48
CA ALA A 63 0.51 -20.19 -6.14
C ALA A 63 0.91 -19.71 -4.73
N ALA A 64 0.56 -18.47 -4.36
CA ALA A 64 0.80 -17.92 -3.04
C ALA A 64 0.07 -18.74 -1.94
N ASN A 65 -1.16 -19.18 -2.20
CA ASN A 65 -1.89 -20.09 -1.30
C ASN A 65 -1.18 -21.44 -1.13
N LYS A 66 -0.73 -22.05 -2.24
CA LYS A 66 0.01 -23.32 -2.19
C LYS A 66 1.32 -23.19 -1.41
N PHE A 67 1.94 -22.02 -1.45
CA PHE A 67 3.15 -21.70 -0.68
C PHE A 67 2.86 -21.31 0.78
N GLY A 68 1.59 -21.20 1.18
CA GLY A 68 1.17 -20.95 2.56
C GLY A 68 1.13 -19.48 2.97
N LEU A 69 1.05 -18.54 2.02
CA LEU A 69 0.95 -17.11 2.33
C LEU A 69 -0.49 -16.73 2.69
N LEU A 70 -0.62 -15.61 3.42
CA LEU A 70 -1.89 -14.91 3.53
C LEU A 70 -2.24 -14.29 2.18
N THR A 71 -3.43 -14.59 1.66
CA THR A 71 -3.90 -14.02 0.39
C THR A 71 -5.21 -13.27 0.55
N GLY A 72 -5.30 -12.13 -0.13
CA GLY A 72 -6.53 -11.39 -0.30
C GLY A 72 -6.72 -10.97 -1.75
N CYS A 73 -7.91 -10.51 -2.10
CA CYS A 73 -8.14 -9.93 -3.41
C CYS A 73 -9.08 -8.73 -3.39
N ILE A 74 -8.99 -7.91 -4.43
CA ILE A 74 -9.88 -6.79 -4.70
C ILE A 74 -10.47 -6.96 -6.09
N THR A 75 -11.78 -7.13 -6.15
CA THR A 75 -12.55 -7.29 -7.39
C THR A 75 -13.81 -6.41 -7.38
N CYS A 76 -14.44 -6.26 -8.55
CA CYS A 76 -15.71 -5.54 -8.67
C CYS A 76 -16.87 -6.46 -9.07
N ASN A 77 -16.63 -7.77 -9.12
CA ASN A 77 -17.64 -8.80 -9.33
C ASN A 77 -17.63 -9.78 -8.14
N ALA A 78 -18.74 -9.86 -7.42
CA ALA A 78 -18.88 -10.78 -6.29
C ALA A 78 -18.85 -12.24 -6.76
N GLY A 79 -18.13 -13.10 -6.02
CA GLY A 79 -18.04 -14.53 -6.35
C GLY A 79 -17.23 -14.81 -7.62
N SER A 80 -16.38 -13.87 -8.03
CA SER A 80 -15.49 -14.04 -9.19
C SER A 80 -14.49 -15.18 -8.96
N LEU A 81 -13.83 -15.65 -10.04
CA LEU A 81 -12.80 -16.68 -9.94
C LEU A 81 -11.65 -16.25 -9.00
N LEU A 82 -11.25 -14.98 -9.07
CA LEU A 82 -10.28 -14.41 -8.15
C LEU A 82 -10.80 -14.36 -6.70
N GLY A 83 -12.08 -14.06 -6.50
CA GLY A 83 -12.74 -14.09 -5.19
C GLY A 83 -12.69 -15.48 -4.56
N GLN A 84 -12.97 -16.51 -5.36
CA GLN A 84 -12.94 -17.91 -4.93
C GLN A 84 -11.52 -18.42 -4.68
N ALA A 85 -10.52 -17.91 -5.42
CA ALA A 85 -9.13 -18.30 -5.24
C ALA A 85 -8.50 -17.69 -3.98
N ALA A 86 -8.87 -16.48 -3.56
CA ALA A 86 -8.27 -15.81 -2.41
C ALA A 86 -8.86 -16.26 -1.06
N GLN A 87 -8.06 -16.24 0.02
CA GLN A 87 -8.57 -16.53 1.37
C GLN A 87 -9.50 -15.42 1.88
N HIS A 88 -9.26 -14.18 1.47
CA HIS A 88 -10.06 -13.01 1.84
C HIS A 88 -10.51 -12.22 0.61
N GLU A 89 -11.78 -12.32 0.25
CA GLU A 89 -12.38 -11.56 -0.85
C GLU A 89 -12.81 -10.15 -0.40
N ILE A 90 -12.38 -9.12 -1.14
CA ILE A 90 -12.94 -7.77 -1.09
C ILE A 90 -13.62 -7.48 -2.43
N ALA A 91 -14.91 -7.84 -2.52
CA ALA A 91 -15.74 -7.56 -3.69
C ALA A 91 -16.45 -6.19 -3.53
N VAL A 92 -16.04 -5.19 -4.31
CA VAL A 92 -16.66 -3.87 -4.34
C VAL A 92 -17.52 -3.73 -5.59
N VAL A 93 -18.79 -4.14 -5.50
CA VAL A 93 -19.72 -4.11 -6.63
C VAL A 93 -20.14 -2.66 -6.94
N VAL A 94 -19.51 -2.08 -7.96
CA VAL A 94 -19.75 -0.68 -8.38
C VAL A 94 -20.84 -0.54 -9.45
N GLY A 95 -21.38 -1.66 -9.95
CA GLY A 95 -22.33 -1.70 -11.06
C GLY A 95 -21.70 -1.37 -12.43
N PRO A 96 -22.51 -1.30 -13.51
CA PRO A 96 -22.00 -1.12 -14.87
C PRO A 96 -21.29 0.22 -15.05
N GLU A 97 -20.16 0.23 -15.75
CA GLU A 97 -19.41 1.45 -16.05
C GLU A 97 -20.18 2.35 -17.01
N PHE A 98 -19.95 3.67 -16.93
CA PHE A 98 -20.59 4.63 -17.83
C PHE A 98 -20.19 4.37 -19.29
N LEU A 99 -18.89 4.18 -19.54
CA LEU A 99 -18.39 3.60 -20.78
C LEU A 99 -18.29 2.09 -20.58
N THR A 100 -19.10 1.32 -21.30
CA THR A 100 -19.17 -0.15 -21.19
C THR A 100 -17.79 -0.78 -21.21
N GLY A 101 -17.45 -1.54 -20.16
CA GLY A 101 -16.17 -2.23 -20.02
C GLY A 101 -14.98 -1.37 -19.57
N SER A 102 -15.12 -0.04 -19.48
CA SER A 102 -14.04 0.86 -19.07
C SER A 102 -13.85 0.87 -17.54
N THR A 103 -13.38 -0.24 -16.99
CA THR A 103 -13.18 -0.48 -15.55
C THR A 103 -12.19 0.46 -14.88
N ARG A 104 -11.33 1.16 -15.65
CA ARG A 104 -10.49 2.25 -15.12
C ARG A 104 -11.27 3.40 -14.44
N MET A 105 -12.60 3.44 -14.61
CA MET A 105 -13.49 4.45 -14.04
C MET A 105 -13.89 4.11 -12.59
N LYS A 106 -15.10 3.59 -12.34
CA LYS A 106 -15.58 3.34 -10.98
C LYS A 106 -14.78 2.22 -10.32
N SER A 107 -14.49 1.15 -11.05
CA SER A 107 -13.77 -0.01 -10.51
C SER A 107 -12.35 0.38 -10.07
N GLY A 108 -11.61 1.12 -10.89
CA GLY A 108 -10.29 1.65 -10.53
C GLY A 108 -10.33 2.63 -9.34
N THR A 109 -11.38 3.47 -9.26
CA THR A 109 -11.59 4.36 -8.12
C THR A 109 -11.83 3.58 -6.83
N ALA A 110 -12.66 2.54 -6.88
CA ALA A 110 -12.93 1.66 -5.76
C ALA A 110 -11.65 0.95 -5.29
N GLN A 111 -10.88 0.36 -6.23
CA GLN A 111 -9.61 -0.29 -5.93
C GLN A 111 -8.63 0.65 -5.24
N LYS A 112 -8.49 1.89 -5.72
CA LYS A 112 -7.66 2.91 -5.06
C LYS A 112 -8.09 3.17 -3.63
N MET A 113 -9.40 3.31 -3.39
CA MET A 113 -9.92 3.57 -2.04
C MET A 113 -9.65 2.41 -1.09
N VAL A 114 -9.84 1.17 -1.55
CA VAL A 114 -9.54 -0.04 -0.76
C VAL A 114 -8.05 -0.15 -0.45
N LEU A 115 -7.17 0.04 -1.44
CA LEU A 115 -5.72 0.01 -1.21
C LEU A 115 -5.26 1.07 -0.22
N ASN A 116 -5.83 2.28 -0.31
CA ASN A 116 -5.58 3.35 0.67
C ASN A 116 -6.02 2.91 2.08
N MET A 117 -7.17 2.26 2.23
CA MET A 117 -7.66 1.76 3.52
C MET A 117 -6.75 0.67 4.09
N ILE A 118 -6.36 -0.32 3.29
CA ILE A 118 -5.49 -1.42 3.71
C ILE A 118 -4.15 -0.87 4.23
N THR A 119 -3.45 -0.11 3.39
CA THR A 119 -2.12 0.41 3.71
C THR A 119 -2.16 1.39 4.88
N THR A 120 -3.13 2.32 4.92
CA THR A 120 -3.25 3.27 6.04
C THR A 120 -3.56 2.56 7.35
N THR A 121 -4.49 1.59 7.35
CA THR A 121 -4.85 0.83 8.55
C THR A 121 -3.68 0.01 9.06
N ALA A 122 -2.94 -0.65 8.16
CA ALA A 122 -1.73 -1.38 8.51
C ALA A 122 -0.68 -0.47 9.15
N MET A 123 -0.41 0.70 8.57
CA MET A 123 0.55 1.67 9.12
C MET A 123 0.12 2.23 10.48
N ILE A 124 -1.19 2.45 10.70
CA ILE A 124 -1.73 2.81 12.02
C ILE A 124 -1.46 1.69 13.03
N LYS A 125 -1.76 0.43 12.68
CA LYS A 125 -1.54 -0.74 13.56
C LYS A 125 -0.06 -0.99 13.86
N LEU A 126 0.84 -0.66 12.92
CA LEU A 126 2.30 -0.67 13.11
C LEU A 126 2.81 0.54 13.91
N GLY A 127 1.91 1.40 14.40
CA GLY A 127 2.24 2.53 15.26
C GLY A 127 2.82 3.73 14.52
N ARG A 128 2.85 3.77 13.17
CA ARG A 128 3.43 4.87 12.36
C ARG A 128 2.64 6.18 12.42
N VAL A 129 1.47 6.15 13.06
CA VAL A 129 0.53 7.27 13.20
C VAL A 129 0.23 7.47 14.68
N LYS A 130 0.27 8.73 15.16
CA LYS A 130 -0.14 9.11 16.51
C LYS A 130 -1.33 10.06 16.42
N GLY A 131 -2.48 9.64 16.94
CA GLY A 131 -3.75 10.34 16.70
C GLY A 131 -4.04 10.36 15.19
N ASN A 132 -4.00 11.55 14.59
CA ASN A 132 -4.11 11.76 13.14
C ASN A 132 -2.81 12.28 12.49
N LYS A 133 -1.68 12.24 13.22
CA LYS A 133 -0.38 12.77 12.78
C LYS A 133 0.53 11.64 12.28
N MET A 134 1.15 11.86 11.11
CA MET A 134 2.18 10.96 10.55
C MET A 134 3.53 11.27 11.19
N VAL A 135 3.87 10.57 12.27
CA VAL A 135 5.04 10.89 13.10
C VAL A 135 6.36 10.33 12.56
N ASP A 136 6.29 9.37 11.64
CA ASP A 136 7.44 8.75 10.97
C ASP A 136 7.55 9.17 9.49
N MET A 137 7.10 10.39 9.18
CA MET A 137 7.22 11.00 7.85
C MET A 137 8.68 11.21 7.45
N GLN A 138 9.02 10.89 6.20
CA GLN A 138 10.33 11.23 5.64
C GLN A 138 10.43 12.72 5.34
N LEU A 139 11.50 13.37 5.82
CA LEU A 139 11.76 14.79 5.66
C LEU A 139 12.44 15.09 4.30
N SER A 140 11.78 14.73 3.19
CA SER A 140 12.40 14.77 1.85
C SER A 140 12.33 16.12 1.13
N ASN A 141 11.61 17.10 1.66
CA ASN A 141 11.49 18.45 1.09
C ASN A 141 11.06 19.46 2.15
N ASP A 142 11.21 20.76 1.83
CA ASP A 142 10.94 21.86 2.76
C ASP A 142 9.49 21.88 3.28
N LYS A 143 8.52 21.46 2.47
CA LYS A 143 7.11 21.35 2.90
C LYS A 143 6.96 20.30 4.00
N LEU A 144 7.62 19.14 3.87
CA LEU A 144 7.58 18.08 4.88
C LEU A 144 8.39 18.46 6.12
N VAL A 145 9.50 19.18 5.97
CA VAL A 145 10.24 19.78 7.09
C VAL A 145 9.34 20.75 7.85
N GLY A 146 8.72 21.73 7.18
CA GLY A 146 7.83 22.70 7.82
C GLY A 146 6.60 22.05 8.46
N ARG A 147 6.05 20.98 7.85
CA ARG A 147 4.98 20.19 8.47
C ARG A 147 5.46 19.50 9.75
N GLY A 148 6.63 18.86 9.71
CA GLY A 148 7.21 18.20 10.87
C GLY A 148 7.52 19.18 11.99
N THR A 149 8.05 20.36 11.67
CA THR A 149 8.38 21.39 12.65
C THR A 149 7.14 21.82 13.42
N ARG A 150 6.03 22.08 12.71
CA ARG A 150 4.74 22.40 13.34
C ARG A 150 4.26 21.28 14.24
N MET A 151 4.34 20.02 13.79
CA MET A 151 3.94 18.87 14.61
C MET A 151 4.74 18.78 15.91
N VAL A 152 6.06 18.97 15.86
CA VAL A 152 6.93 18.95 17.05
C VAL A 152 6.63 20.13 17.98
N ALA A 153 6.51 21.34 17.43
CA ALA A 153 6.20 22.55 18.20
C ALA A 153 4.85 22.44 18.93
N GLU A 154 3.81 21.98 18.24
CA GLU A 154 2.48 21.77 18.80
C GLU A 154 2.46 20.67 19.87
N GLU A 155 3.22 19.58 19.67
CA GLU A 155 3.24 18.46 20.61
C GLU A 155 4.00 18.78 21.90
N LEU A 156 5.09 19.55 21.81
CA LEU A 156 5.95 19.88 22.96
C LEU A 156 5.64 21.25 23.58
N GLY A 157 4.83 22.09 22.93
CA GLY A 157 4.54 23.46 23.39
C GLY A 157 5.75 24.39 23.32
N ILE A 158 6.63 24.19 22.34
CA ILE A 158 7.89 24.94 22.18
C ILE A 158 7.88 25.84 20.94
N GLU A 159 8.82 26.78 20.86
CA GLU A 159 8.97 27.63 19.69
C GLU A 159 9.38 26.87 18.41
N GLN A 160 8.90 27.36 17.26
CA GLN A 160 9.14 26.77 15.94
C GLN A 160 10.64 26.60 15.63
N GLU A 161 11.48 27.57 16.01
CA GLU A 161 12.92 27.49 15.77
C GLU A 161 13.58 26.36 16.55
N LEU A 162 13.19 26.14 17.81
CA LEU A 162 13.69 25.01 18.60
C LEU A 162 13.14 23.68 18.06
N ALA A 163 11.85 23.62 17.73
CA ALA A 163 11.22 22.45 17.14
C ALA A 163 11.90 22.03 15.82
N LYS A 164 12.27 23.00 14.97
CA LYS A 164 12.96 22.75 13.70
C LYS A 164 14.34 22.17 13.95
N LYS A 165 15.09 22.73 14.90
CA LYS A 165 16.42 22.20 15.29
C LYS A 165 16.32 20.76 15.79
N LEU A 166 15.37 20.46 16.68
CA LEU A 166 15.13 19.10 17.18
C LEU A 166 14.76 18.14 16.05
N LEU A 167 13.82 18.55 15.18
CA LEU A 167 13.38 17.73 14.06
C LEU A 167 14.53 17.39 13.12
N LEU A 168 15.36 18.37 12.73
CA LEU A 168 16.49 18.16 11.83
C LEU A 168 17.59 17.33 12.50
N LYS A 169 17.80 17.48 13.81
CA LYS A 169 18.76 16.68 14.58
C LYS A 169 18.37 15.21 14.68
N HIS A 170 17.08 14.93 14.91
CA HIS A 170 16.60 13.56 15.18
C HIS A 170 15.92 12.89 13.98
N GLY A 171 15.73 13.60 12.87
CA GLY A 171 15.31 13.06 11.57
C GLY A 171 13.83 12.66 11.44
N SER A 172 13.07 12.63 12.54
CA SER A 172 11.63 12.34 12.53
C SER A 172 10.92 13.07 13.68
N VAL A 173 9.60 13.25 13.55
CA VAL A 173 8.78 13.89 14.59
C VAL A 173 8.81 13.04 15.86
N ARG A 174 8.67 11.71 15.73
CA ARG A 174 8.74 10.78 16.87
C ARG A 174 10.06 10.93 17.63
N ALA A 175 11.20 10.76 16.93
CA ALA A 175 12.50 10.80 17.59
C ALA A 175 12.80 12.17 18.23
N ALA A 176 12.35 13.27 17.62
CA ALA A 176 12.49 14.61 18.19
C ALA A 176 11.68 14.78 19.49
N VAL A 177 10.42 14.32 19.49
CA VAL A 177 9.54 14.38 20.67
C VAL A 177 10.04 13.47 21.78
N ASP A 178 10.44 12.24 21.46
CA ASP A 178 10.93 11.27 22.45
C ASP A 178 12.24 11.74 23.08
N SER A 179 13.17 12.30 22.30
CA SER A 179 14.43 12.84 22.83
C SER A 179 14.18 13.99 23.80
N PHE A 180 13.32 14.96 23.43
CA PHE A 180 13.02 16.11 24.29
C PHE A 180 12.37 15.67 25.61
N ASN A 181 11.41 14.76 25.56
CA ASN A 181 10.74 14.25 26.76
C ASN A 181 11.67 13.44 27.67
N ASN A 182 12.71 12.81 27.14
CA ASN A 182 13.69 12.09 27.93
C ASN A 182 14.74 13.03 28.56
N GLU A 183 15.09 14.14 27.92
CA GLU A 183 16.01 15.15 28.46
C GLU A 183 15.35 16.02 29.55
N CYS A 184 14.02 16.17 29.54
CA CYS A 184 13.27 16.92 30.55
C CYS A 184 12.75 16.08 31.74
N LYS A 185 13.04 14.79 31.78
CA LYS A 185 12.79 13.91 32.93
C LYS A 185 14.02 13.81 33.81
#